data_AF-A0A932KV77-F1
#
_entry.id   AF-A0A932KV77-F1
#
_cell.length_a   1.000
_cell.length_b   1.000
_cell.length_c   1.000
_cell.angle_alpha   90.00
_cell.angle_beta   90.00
_cell.angle_gamma   90.00
#
_symmetry.space_group_name_H-M   'P 1'
#
loop_
_entity.id
_entity.type
_entity.pdbx_description
1 polymer ?
#
loop_
_entity_poly.entity_id
_entity_poly.type
_entity_poly.pdbx_seq_one_letter_code
_entity_poly.pdbx_strand_id
1 'polypeptide(L)' 'MGGFFAPDPPATPAPIVLPPVVNPDAAAAQERLDAIERNRRGLLGTIATSENGVLQTQASVPVGKTLLGE' A
#
# COMPACT_ATOMS: atom_id res chain seq x y z
N MET A 1 9.81 -45.79 45.79
CA MET A 1 10.01 -44.37 46.13
C MET A 1 9.98 -43.57 44.84
N GLY A 2 9.27 -42.44 44.81
CA GLY A 2 9.31 -41.49 43.71
C GLY A 2 7.94 -41.17 43.12
N GLY A 3 7.06 -40.57 43.92
CA GLY A 3 5.80 -40.02 43.43
C GLY A 3 6.03 -38.69 42.73
N PHE A 4 5.50 -38.58 41.51
CA PHE A 4 5.44 -37.36 40.70
C PHE A 4 4.52 -36.33 41.39
N PHE A 5 5.07 -35.52 42.29
CA PHE A 5 4.39 -34.34 42.82
C PHE A 5 4.99 -33.09 42.15
N ALA A 6 4.65 -32.88 40.89
CA ALA A 6 4.83 -31.57 40.27
C ALA A 6 3.50 -30.81 40.44
N PRO A 7 3.48 -29.61 41.05
CA PRO A 7 2.26 -28.81 41.12
C PRO A 7 1.83 -28.40 39.70
N ASP A 8 0.53 -28.43 39.45
CA ASP A 8 -0.01 -28.03 38.15
C ASP A 8 0.44 -26.60 37.79
N PRO A 9 0.84 -26.36 36.53
CA PRO A 9 1.28 -25.04 36.10
C PRO A 9 0.13 -24.02 36.19
N PRO A 10 0.43 -22.76 36.50
CA PRO A 10 -0.58 -21.72 36.62
C PRO A 10 -1.32 -21.51 35.30
N ALA A 11 -2.62 -21.24 35.40
CA ALA A 11 -3.49 -21.00 34.25
C ALA A 11 -2.98 -19.84 33.39
N THR A 12 -3.08 -20.00 32.07
CA THR A 12 -2.69 -18.97 31.10
C THR A 12 -3.57 -17.73 31.24
N PRO A 13 -3.00 -16.51 31.16
CA PRO A 13 -3.77 -15.28 31.27
C PRO A 13 -4.77 -15.18 30.12
N ALA A 14 -5.98 -14.70 30.44
CA ALA A 14 -7.04 -14.54 29.46
C ALA A 14 -6.63 -13.52 28.37
N PRO A 15 -7.03 -13.75 27.11
CA PRO A 15 -6.73 -12.83 26.02
C PRO A 15 -7.40 -11.48 26.27
N ILE A 16 -6.60 -10.41 26.22
CA ILE A 16 -7.08 -9.04 26.33
C ILE A 16 -7.78 -8.69 25.01
N VAL A 17 -9.10 -8.47 25.07
CA VAL A 17 -9.86 -7.95 23.94
C VAL A 17 -9.67 -6.43 23.91
N LEU A 18 -8.91 -5.93 22.94
CA LEU A 18 -8.82 -4.48 22.72
C LEU A 18 -10.12 -3.97 22.09
N PRO A 19 -10.63 -2.81 22.55
CA PRO A 19 -11.78 -2.18 21.91
C PRO A 19 -11.43 -1.78 20.46
N PRO A 20 -12.43 -1.77 19.56
CA PRO A 20 -12.21 -1.37 18.18
C PRO A 20 -11.74 0.08 18.13
N VAL A 21 -10.60 0.31 17.48
CA VAL A 21 -10.07 1.65 17.24
C VAL A 21 -10.91 2.30 16.15
N VAL A 22 -11.79 3.22 16.54
CA VAL A 22 -12.57 4.03 15.60
C VAL A 22 -11.67 5.19 15.14
N ASN A 23 -11.25 5.16 13.88
CA ASN A 23 -10.49 6.26 13.30
C ASN A 23 -11.48 7.39 12.88
N PRO A 24 -11.46 8.55 13.55
CA PRO A 24 -12.37 9.66 13.23
C PRO A 24 -12.17 10.22 11.81
N ASP A 25 -10.97 10.04 11.24
CA ASP A 25 -10.61 10.55 9.92
C ASP A 25 -10.92 9.57 8.78
N ALA A 26 -11.53 8.41 9.08
CA ALA A 26 -11.79 7.37 8.07
C ALA A 26 -12.65 7.88 6.91
N ALA A 27 -13.68 8.71 7.21
CA ALA A 27 -14.53 9.30 6.17
C ALA A 27 -13.75 10.28 5.27
N ALA A 28 -12.95 11.17 5.87
CA ALA A 28 -12.14 12.11 5.14
C ALA A 28 -11.01 11.45 4.33
N ALA A 29 -10.53 10.29 4.78
CA ALA A 29 -9.59 9.46 4.03
C ALA A 29 -10.27 8.79 2.83
N GLN A 30 -11.49 8.27 3.02
CA GLN A 30 -12.28 7.66 1.95
C GLN A 30 -12.60 8.66 0.83
N GLU A 31 -13.04 9.87 1.18
CA GLU A 31 -13.34 10.93 0.20
C GLU A 31 -12.11 11.31 -0.65
N ARG A 32 -10.93 11.36 -0.02
CA ARG A 32 -9.66 11.61 -0.72
C ARG A 32 -9.33 10.51 -1.71
N LEU A 33 -9.51 9.25 -1.32
CA LEU A 33 -9.28 8.10 -2.20
C LEU A 33 -10.24 8.11 -3.40
N ASP A 34 -11.52 8.36 -3.16
CA ASP A 34 -12.53 8.43 -4.23
C ASP A 34 -12.24 9.54 -5.25
N ALA A 35 -11.75 10.69 -4.78
CA ALA A 35 -11.33 11.77 -5.65
C ALA A 35 -10.12 11.39 -6.52
N ILE A 36 -9.13 10.73 -5.92
CA ILE A 36 -7.94 10.23 -6.64
C ILE A 36 -8.35 9.21 -7.69
N GLU A 37 -9.23 8.27 -7.35
CA GLU A 37 -9.69 7.25 -8.30
C GLU A 37 -10.45 7.87 -9.48
N ARG A 38 -11.35 8.83 -9.23
CA ARG A 38 -12.04 9.56 -10.29
C ARG A 38 -11.08 10.25 -11.24
N ASN A 39 -10.06 10.92 -10.69
CA ASN A 39 -9.04 11.59 -11.50
C ASN A 39 -8.20 10.59 -12.32
N ARG A 40 -7.97 9.38 -11.81
CA ARG A 40 -7.17 8.34 -12.48
C ARG A 40 -7.91 7.61 -13.61
N ARG A 41 -9.24 7.46 -13.55
CA ARG A 41 -10.01 6.68 -14.55
C ARG A 41 -9.80 7.15 -16.00
N GLY A 42 -9.58 8.44 -16.22
CA GLY A 42 -9.33 9.01 -17.55
C GLY A 42 -7.87 8.96 -17.99
N LEU A 43 -6.95 8.54 -17.13
CA LEU A 43 -5.50 8.58 -17.39
C LEU A 43 -4.94 7.23 -17.85
N LEU A 44 -5.72 6.16 -17.80
CA LEU A 44 -5.27 4.84 -18.25
C LEU A 44 -4.96 4.87 -19.75
N GLY A 45 -3.71 4.56 -20.10
CA GLY A 45 -3.21 4.59 -21.48
C GLY A 45 -2.64 5.93 -21.94
N THR A 46 -2.61 6.94 -21.08
CA THR A 46 -1.94 8.23 -21.36
C THR A 46 -0.51 8.24 -20.84
N ILE A 47 0.37 9.01 -21.48
CA ILE A 47 1.75 9.22 -21.02
C ILE A 47 1.76 10.28 -19.90
N ALA A 48 2.53 10.05 -18.85
CA ALA A 48 2.67 11.02 -17.77
C ALA A 48 3.51 12.22 -18.23
N THR A 49 2.94 13.43 -18.17
CA THR A 49 3.59 14.68 -18.58
C THR A 49 3.52 15.74 -17.47
N SER A 50 4.49 16.65 -17.49
CA SER A 50 4.56 17.87 -16.67
C SER A 50 4.70 19.10 -17.59
N GLU A 51 4.70 20.30 -17.01
CA GLU A 51 4.93 21.55 -17.75
C GLU A 51 6.24 21.56 -18.54
N ASN A 52 7.27 20.88 -18.03
CA ASN A 52 8.60 20.82 -18.64
C ASN A 52 8.80 19.63 -19.60
N GLY A 53 7.79 18.80 -19.80
CA GLY A 53 7.85 17.63 -20.71
C GLY A 53 7.38 16.31 -20.09
N VAL A 54 7.74 15.20 -20.73
CA VAL A 54 7.29 13.85 -20.34
C VAL A 54 8.02 13.38 -19.08
N LEU A 55 7.27 13.00 -18.04
CA LEU A 55 7.79 12.60 -16.73
C LEU A 55 8.34 11.17 -16.73
N GLN A 56 7.75 10.28 -17.51
CA GLN A 56 8.25 8.94 -17.72
C GLN A 56 8.59 8.77 -19.18
N THR A 57 9.85 9.04 -19.55
CA THR A 57 10.38 8.48 -20.77
C THR A 57 10.30 6.97 -20.60
N GLN A 58 9.58 6.28 -21.48
CA GLN A 58 9.41 4.85 -21.37
C GLN A 58 10.79 4.19 -21.40
N ALA A 59 11.27 3.73 -20.24
CA ALA A 59 12.55 3.03 -20.08
C ALA A 59 12.64 1.71 -20.90
N SER A 60 11.59 1.37 -21.64
CA SER A 60 11.47 0.17 -22.47
C SER A 60 11.46 0.44 -23.98
N VAL A 61 11.60 1.69 -24.44
CA VAL A 61 11.88 1.91 -25.86
C VAL A 61 13.36 1.61 -26.06
N PRO A 62 13.74 0.50 -26.72
CA PRO A 62 15.15 0.29 -27.07
C PRO A 62 15.61 1.53 -27.82
N VAL A 63 16.83 2.00 -27.56
CA VAL A 63 17.47 3.12 -28.25
C VAL A 63 17.46 2.81 -29.75
N GLY A 64 16.36 3.18 -30.40
CA GLY A 64 16.05 2.88 -31.78
C GLY A 64 16.49 4.08 -32.57
N LYS A 65 17.37 3.82 -33.55
CA LYS A 65 17.91 4.72 -34.57
C LYS A 65 17.58 6.19 -34.34
N THR A 66 18.54 6.91 -33.79
CA THR A 66 18.53 8.37 -33.76
C THR A 66 18.42 8.89 -35.19
N LEU A 67 17.78 10.04 -35.39
CA LEU A 67 17.60 10.64 -36.72
C LEU A 67 18.96 10.96 -37.41
N LEU A 68 20.05 10.92 -36.64
CA LEU A 68 21.43 11.13 -37.08
C LEU A 68 22.29 9.85 -37.09
N GLY A 69 21.77 8.71 -36.64
CA GLY A 69 22.41 7.40 -36.88
C GLY A 69 23.64 7.06 -36.01
N GLU A 70 23.88 7.78 -34.91
CA GLU A 70 24.93 7.44 -33.93
C GLU A 70 24.38 6.56 -32.80
#